data_AF-A0A250LHB8-F1
#
_entry.id   AF-A0A250LHB8-F1
#
_cell.length_a   1.000
_cell.length_b   1.000
_cell.length_c   1.000
_cell.angle_alpha   90.00
_cell.angle_beta   90.00
_cell.angle_gamma   90.00
#
_symmetry.space_group_name_H-M   'P 1'
#
loop_
_entity.id
_entity.type
_entity.pdbx_description
1 polymer ?
#
loop_
_entity_poly.entity_id
_entity_poly.type
_entity_poly.pdbx_seq_one_letter_code
_entity_poly.pdbx_strand_id
1 'polypeptide(L)'
;MPTFNTLRLDPPQDAAEFEKIVNAAADIKWKGTYFQRYGRPGQQQDGVDIYGCSGPDEGMAIQCKNTCHSLPFHVVLSELEKAEKFRHPIKVLFVATTQYNDKSLQDKMWELSTGRRENGLHSVLPLFWEDIVRELAKDRSVLFSFYPHLAWASNDDMLLDEVRRVLPYKGSIEFVKEYRFCRATFDDRNLDDIYAFWELCDDPSFAFQDARLENLRLTLIQNIRNFTGLIGAHYTRLVGRELLAFHDYADQAYVDEIRTKMEMVADALVSTYQALLSPRRASNLPF
;
A
#
# COMPACT_ATOMS: atom_id res chain seq x y z
N MET A 1 9.99 6.17 0.69
CA MET A 1 10.45 4.82 0.25
C MET A 1 9.40 4.20 -0.66
N PRO A 2 9.68 3.10 -1.37
CA PRO A 2 8.64 2.39 -2.10
C PRO A 2 7.56 1.87 -1.12
N THR A 3 6.30 2.29 -1.27
CA THR A 3 5.13 1.66 -0.62
C THR A 3 4.92 0.24 -1.17
N PHE A 4 4.00 -0.56 -0.61
CA PHE A 4 3.65 -1.87 -1.18
C PHE A 4 3.24 -1.80 -2.67
N ASN A 5 2.70 -0.66 -3.11
CA ASN A 5 2.39 -0.37 -4.51
C ASN A 5 3.62 -0.21 -5.42
N THR A 6 4.83 -0.23 -4.85
CA THR A 6 6.11 -0.11 -5.55
C THR A 6 7.08 -1.24 -5.20
N LEU A 7 6.59 -2.30 -4.52
CA LEU A 7 7.35 -3.54 -4.35
C LEU A 7 7.65 -4.12 -5.73
N ARG A 8 8.93 -4.34 -6.02
CA ARG A 8 9.36 -5.15 -7.16
C ARG A 8 9.43 -6.59 -6.68
N LEU A 9 8.35 -7.34 -6.92
CA LEU A 9 8.32 -8.77 -6.68
C LEU A 9 8.92 -9.49 -7.87
N ASP A 10 9.71 -10.52 -7.61
CA ASP A 10 10.11 -11.42 -8.68
C ASP A 10 8.91 -12.29 -9.09
N PRO A 11 8.67 -12.44 -10.40
CA PRO A 11 7.64 -13.35 -10.88
C PRO A 11 7.98 -14.80 -10.51
N PRO A 12 6.97 -15.66 -10.27
CA PRO A 12 7.19 -17.07 -9.99
C PRO A 12 7.82 -17.77 -11.21
N GLN A 13 8.70 -18.75 -10.95
CA GLN A 13 9.29 -19.56 -12.02
C GLN A 13 8.30 -20.60 -12.56
N ASP A 14 7.35 -21.06 -11.73
CA ASP A 14 6.38 -22.08 -12.09
C ASP A 14 5.11 -21.47 -12.72
N ALA A 15 4.65 -22.08 -13.82
CA ALA A 15 3.48 -21.61 -14.56
C ALA A 15 2.17 -21.78 -13.78
N ALA A 16 2.03 -22.88 -13.04
CA ALA A 16 0.84 -23.14 -12.25
C ALA A 16 0.76 -22.20 -11.02
N GLU A 17 1.90 -21.81 -10.46
CA GLU A 17 1.98 -20.77 -9.43
C GLU A 17 1.62 -19.40 -9.99
N PHE A 18 2.13 -19.04 -11.18
CA PHE A 18 1.73 -17.80 -11.85
C PHE A 18 0.22 -17.71 -12.09
N GLU A 19 -0.41 -18.78 -12.58
CA GLU A 19 -1.87 -18.82 -12.74
C GLU A 19 -2.62 -18.59 -11.42
N LYS A 20 -2.14 -19.15 -10.31
CA LYS A 20 -2.76 -18.92 -8.99
C LYS A 20 -2.64 -17.46 -8.56
N ILE A 21 -1.46 -16.85 -8.76
CA ILE A 21 -1.22 -15.44 -8.45
C ILE A 21 -2.12 -14.54 -9.30
N VAL A 22 -2.21 -14.78 -10.61
CA VAL A 22 -3.07 -14.02 -11.52
C VAL A 22 -4.55 -14.18 -11.15
N ASN A 23 -5.00 -15.39 -10.81
CA ASN A 23 -6.37 -15.63 -10.38
C ASN A 23 -6.71 -14.85 -9.10
N ALA A 24 -5.82 -14.88 -8.10
CA ALA A 24 -6.00 -14.13 -6.87
C ALA A 24 -6.00 -12.61 -7.09
N ALA A 25 -5.10 -12.11 -7.94
CA ALA A 25 -5.07 -10.70 -8.32
C ALA A 25 -6.36 -10.28 -9.08
N ALA A 26 -6.91 -11.16 -9.91
CA ALA A 26 -8.16 -10.92 -10.63
C ALA A 26 -9.35 -10.79 -9.65
N ASP A 27 -9.47 -11.69 -8.68
CA ASP A 27 -10.52 -11.63 -7.64
C ASP A 27 -10.44 -10.32 -6.82
N ILE A 28 -9.24 -9.81 -6.56
CA ILE A 28 -9.04 -8.54 -5.86
C ILE A 28 -9.39 -7.34 -6.75
N LYS A 29 -8.94 -7.36 -8.02
CA LYS A 29 -9.12 -6.26 -8.97
C LYS A 29 -10.59 -6.04 -9.32
N TRP A 30 -11.32 -7.12 -9.58
CA TRP A 30 -12.70 -7.09 -10.05
C TRP A 30 -13.65 -7.64 -8.99
N LYS A 31 -13.70 -6.96 -7.83
CA LYS A 31 -14.60 -7.32 -6.73
C LYS A 31 -16.04 -7.47 -7.23
N GLY A 32 -16.66 -8.60 -6.88
CA GLY A 32 -18.02 -8.94 -7.30
C GLY A 32 -18.08 -9.90 -8.49
N THR A 33 -16.96 -10.10 -9.19
CA THR A 33 -16.77 -11.17 -10.17
C THR A 33 -16.03 -12.32 -9.51
N TYR A 34 -16.50 -13.54 -9.70
CA TYR A 34 -15.81 -14.72 -9.20
C TYR A 34 -14.97 -15.34 -10.32
N PHE A 35 -13.64 -15.33 -10.16
CA PHE A 35 -12.73 -15.94 -11.11
C PHE A 35 -12.34 -17.35 -10.69
N GLN A 36 -12.26 -18.26 -11.66
CA GLN A 36 -11.78 -19.60 -11.43
C GLN A 36 -10.76 -20.00 -12.50
N ARG A 37 -9.73 -20.73 -12.09
CA ARG A 37 -8.88 -21.45 -13.04
C ARG A 37 -9.71 -22.47 -13.81
N TYR A 38 -9.62 -22.46 -15.13
CA TYR A 38 -10.46 -23.23 -16.01
C TYR A 38 -9.77 -24.55 -16.40
N GLY A 39 -10.25 -25.67 -15.89
CA GLY A 39 -9.68 -26.99 -16.17
C GLY A 39 -8.36 -27.27 -15.47
N ARG A 40 -7.82 -28.48 -15.70
CA ARG A 40 -6.53 -28.95 -15.17
C ARG A 40 -5.48 -28.96 -16.28
N PRO A 41 -4.18 -28.88 -15.92
CA PRO A 41 -3.09 -29.08 -16.88
C PRO A 41 -3.28 -30.37 -17.69
N GLY A 42 -3.19 -30.26 -19.01
CA GLY A 42 -3.39 -31.37 -19.95
C GLY A 42 -4.83 -31.55 -20.45
N GLN A 43 -5.80 -30.78 -19.96
CA GLN A 43 -7.13 -30.68 -20.58
C GLN A 43 -7.12 -29.66 -21.72
N GLN A 44 -8.02 -29.83 -22.68
CA GLN A 44 -8.25 -28.81 -23.70
C GLN A 44 -8.89 -27.58 -23.04
N GLN A 45 -8.12 -26.50 -22.93
CA GLN A 45 -8.51 -25.25 -22.26
C GLN A 45 -8.75 -24.11 -23.25
N ASP A 46 -8.65 -24.37 -24.57
CA ASP A 46 -8.91 -23.41 -25.65
C ASP A 46 -8.28 -22.01 -25.41
N GLY A 47 -7.09 -21.94 -24.82
CA GLY A 47 -6.40 -20.66 -24.57
C GLY A 47 -7.03 -19.80 -23.47
N VAL A 48 -7.76 -20.41 -22.53
CA VAL A 48 -8.32 -19.75 -21.34
C VAL A 48 -7.87 -20.50 -20.09
N ASP A 49 -6.97 -19.90 -19.32
CA ASP A 49 -6.48 -20.48 -18.06
C ASP A 49 -7.35 -20.10 -16.87
N ILE A 50 -7.93 -18.90 -16.89
CA ILE A 50 -8.81 -18.37 -15.85
C ILE A 50 -10.03 -17.73 -16.52
N TYR A 51 -11.20 -17.96 -15.94
CA TYR A 51 -12.44 -17.38 -16.42
C TYR A 51 -13.27 -16.85 -15.25
N GLY A 52 -13.85 -15.66 -15.43
CA GLY A 52 -14.78 -15.04 -14.50
C GLY A 52 -15.98 -14.48 -15.25
N CYS A 53 -17.15 -14.47 -14.62
CA CYS A 53 -18.38 -14.03 -15.25
C CYS A 53 -19.23 -13.24 -14.26
N SER A 54 -19.48 -11.96 -14.57
CA SER A 54 -20.31 -11.06 -13.74
C SER A 54 -21.78 -11.03 -14.17
N GLY A 55 -22.11 -11.67 -15.29
CA GLY A 55 -23.44 -11.67 -15.92
C GLY A 55 -23.41 -12.35 -17.30
N PRO A 56 -24.57 -12.58 -17.94
CA PRO A 56 -24.70 -13.45 -19.12
C PRO A 56 -23.73 -13.17 -20.28
N ASP A 57 -23.35 -11.90 -20.50
CA ASP A 57 -22.46 -11.45 -21.58
C ASP A 57 -21.23 -10.69 -21.06
N GLU A 58 -20.91 -10.85 -19.78
CA GLU A 58 -19.79 -10.16 -19.11
C GLU A 58 -18.66 -11.12 -18.72
N GLY A 59 -18.40 -12.10 -19.58
CA GLY A 59 -17.31 -13.04 -19.40
C GLY A 59 -15.95 -12.37 -19.59
N MET A 60 -15.04 -12.65 -18.66
CA MET A 60 -13.66 -12.19 -18.67
C MET A 60 -12.77 -13.44 -18.68
N ALA A 61 -12.02 -13.60 -19.76
CA ALA A 61 -11.05 -14.68 -19.90
C ALA A 61 -9.65 -14.14 -19.64
N ILE A 62 -8.79 -14.96 -19.04
CA ILE A 62 -7.37 -14.64 -18.84
C ILE A 62 -6.53 -15.83 -19.31
N GLN A 63 -5.59 -15.56 -20.21
CA GLN A 63 -4.53 -16.47 -20.60
C GLN A 63 -3.22 -16.02 -19.91
N CYS A 64 -2.60 -16.93 -19.18
CA CYS A 64 -1.35 -16.73 -18.48
C CYS A 64 -0.15 -17.14 -19.35
N LYS A 65 0.88 -16.31 -19.40
CA LYS A 65 2.17 -16.57 -20.06
C LYS A 65 3.34 -16.11 -19.19
N ASN A 66 3.88 -17.03 -18.38
CA ASN A 66 5.06 -16.78 -17.52
C ASN A 66 6.38 -17.27 -18.11
N THR A 67 6.35 -18.03 -19.21
CA THR A 67 7.54 -18.65 -19.83
C THR A 67 8.27 -17.75 -20.81
N CYS A 68 7.78 -16.53 -21.03
CA CYS A 68 8.33 -15.60 -22.01
C CYS A 68 8.93 -14.39 -21.27
N HIS A 69 10.23 -14.14 -21.41
CA HIS A 69 10.87 -12.93 -20.88
C HIS A 69 10.25 -11.64 -21.44
N SER A 70 9.76 -11.72 -22.68
CA SER A 70 8.92 -10.72 -23.32
C SER A 70 7.84 -11.46 -24.10
N LEU A 71 6.59 -11.01 -24.00
CA LEU A 71 5.41 -11.50 -24.67
C LEU A 71 5.41 -11.01 -26.13
N PRO A 72 5.77 -11.86 -27.11
CA PRO A 72 5.78 -11.47 -28.50
C PRO A 72 4.36 -11.34 -29.03
N PHE A 73 4.12 -10.37 -29.91
CA PHE A 73 2.76 -10.12 -30.42
C PHE A 73 2.16 -11.33 -31.17
N HIS A 74 2.96 -12.14 -31.86
CA HIS A 74 2.46 -13.36 -32.52
C HIS A 74 1.93 -14.39 -31.53
N VAL A 75 2.47 -14.44 -30.29
CA VAL A 75 1.94 -15.31 -29.24
C VAL A 75 0.55 -14.82 -28.84
N VAL A 76 0.36 -13.51 -28.65
CA VAL A 76 -0.96 -12.91 -28.37
C VAL A 76 -1.98 -13.32 -29.43
N LEU A 77 -1.62 -13.23 -30.72
CA LEU A 77 -2.49 -13.66 -31.83
C LEU A 77 -2.82 -15.16 -31.75
N SER A 78 -1.83 -16.00 -31.46
CA SER A 78 -2.05 -17.45 -31.35
C SER A 78 -2.94 -17.84 -30.18
N GLU A 79 -2.88 -17.12 -29.05
CA GLU A 79 -3.75 -17.36 -27.90
C GLU A 79 -5.17 -16.85 -28.14
N LEU A 80 -5.29 -15.73 -28.86
CA LEU A 80 -6.57 -15.21 -29.31
C LEU A 80 -7.32 -16.21 -30.21
N GLU A 81 -6.65 -16.78 -31.21
CA GLU A 81 -7.23 -17.80 -32.09
C GLU A 81 -7.70 -19.06 -31.34
N LYS A 82 -7.06 -19.38 -30.22
CA LYS A 82 -7.51 -20.47 -29.34
C LYS A 82 -8.76 -20.04 -28.57
N ALA A 83 -8.74 -18.85 -27.95
CA ALA A 83 -9.84 -18.31 -27.17
C ALA A 83 -11.13 -18.12 -28.00
N GLU A 84 -11.01 -17.90 -29.31
CA GLU A 84 -12.17 -17.88 -30.22
C GLU A 84 -12.94 -19.20 -30.29
N LYS A 85 -12.33 -20.32 -29.90
CA LYS A 85 -12.96 -21.65 -29.82
C LYS A 85 -13.60 -21.90 -28.45
N PHE A 86 -13.38 -21.01 -27.48
CA PHE A 86 -13.94 -21.12 -26.15
C PHE A 86 -15.47 -21.01 -26.19
N ARG A 87 -16.15 -21.94 -25.52
CA ARG A 87 -17.61 -22.10 -25.66
C ARG A 87 -18.43 -21.10 -24.87
N HIS A 88 -17.82 -20.42 -23.89
CA HIS A 88 -18.53 -19.45 -23.06
C HIS A 88 -18.30 -18.03 -23.58
N PRO A 89 -19.25 -17.10 -23.38
CA PRO A 89 -19.12 -15.72 -23.83
C PRO A 89 -17.87 -15.05 -23.27
N ILE A 90 -17.11 -14.35 -24.11
CA ILE A 90 -15.98 -13.52 -23.69
C ILE A 90 -16.28 -12.11 -24.16
N LYS A 91 -16.23 -11.14 -23.24
CA LYS A 91 -16.26 -9.69 -23.54
C LYS A 91 -14.85 -9.15 -23.71
N VAL A 92 -13.93 -9.64 -22.89
CA VAL A 92 -12.52 -9.31 -22.93
C VAL A 92 -11.66 -10.52 -22.59
N LEU A 93 -10.61 -10.71 -23.39
CA LEU A 93 -9.50 -11.62 -23.12
C LEU A 93 -8.32 -10.80 -22.58
N PHE A 94 -7.84 -11.12 -21.38
CA PHE A 94 -6.58 -10.61 -20.88
C PHE A 94 -5.46 -11.60 -21.17
N VAL A 95 -4.32 -11.10 -21.66
CA VAL A 95 -3.09 -11.89 -21.72
C VAL A 95 -2.18 -11.45 -20.58
N ALA A 96 -2.19 -12.24 -19.50
CA ALA A 96 -1.38 -12.01 -18.32
C ALA A 96 0.06 -12.48 -18.55
N THR A 97 1.03 -11.64 -18.20
CA THR A 97 2.45 -11.92 -18.42
C THR A 97 3.32 -11.41 -17.29
N THR A 98 4.47 -12.07 -17.11
CA THR A 98 5.54 -11.65 -16.20
C THR A 98 6.40 -10.53 -16.79
N GLN A 99 6.16 -10.11 -18.04
CA GLN A 99 6.79 -8.94 -18.63
C GLN A 99 6.34 -7.66 -17.91
N TYR A 100 7.26 -6.71 -17.79
CA TYR A 100 6.96 -5.33 -17.39
C TYR A 100 6.19 -4.58 -18.49
N ASN A 101 5.57 -3.44 -18.14
CA ASN A 101 4.83 -2.60 -19.08
C ASN A 101 5.64 -2.30 -20.35
N ASP A 102 5.03 -2.53 -21.51
CA ASP A 102 5.62 -2.27 -22.82
C ASP A 102 4.64 -1.49 -23.70
N LYS A 103 5.02 -0.24 -24.00
CA LYS A 103 4.21 0.66 -24.81
C LYS A 103 3.94 0.09 -26.21
N SER A 104 4.94 -0.51 -26.87
CA SER A 104 4.76 -1.01 -28.23
C SER A 104 3.77 -2.17 -28.27
N LEU A 105 3.81 -3.06 -27.28
CA LEU A 105 2.86 -4.15 -27.16
C LEU A 105 1.45 -3.64 -26.82
N GLN A 106 1.35 -2.69 -25.89
CA GLN A 106 0.08 -2.03 -25.52
C GLN A 106 -0.58 -1.39 -26.74
N ASP A 107 0.15 -0.58 -27.50
CA ASP A 107 -0.35 0.11 -28.69
C ASP A 107 -0.88 -0.91 -29.72
N LYS A 108 -0.13 -1.98 -30.00
CA LYS A 108 -0.56 -3.06 -30.92
C LYS A 108 -1.82 -3.79 -30.44
N MET A 109 -1.91 -4.10 -29.15
CA MET A 109 -3.07 -4.79 -28.59
C MET A 109 -4.31 -3.88 -28.52
N TRP A 110 -4.13 -2.57 -28.32
CA TRP A 110 -5.23 -1.60 -28.39
C TRP A 110 -5.77 -1.42 -29.80
N GLU A 111 -4.90 -1.33 -30.81
CA GLU A 111 -5.30 -1.28 -32.21
C GLU A 111 -6.10 -2.54 -32.58
N LEU A 112 -5.55 -3.73 -32.26
CA LEU A 112 -6.23 -5.01 -32.45
C LEU A 112 -7.59 -5.06 -31.76
N SER A 113 -7.66 -4.65 -30.49
CA SER A 113 -8.91 -4.63 -29.71
C SER A 113 -9.95 -3.68 -30.29
N THR A 114 -9.52 -2.54 -30.82
CA THR A 114 -10.43 -1.55 -31.40
C THR A 114 -11.06 -2.09 -32.68
N GLY A 115 -10.24 -2.61 -33.60
CA GLY A 115 -10.77 -3.27 -34.81
C GLY A 115 -11.68 -4.46 -34.49
N ARG A 116 -11.37 -5.25 -33.46
CA ARG A 116 -12.24 -6.36 -33.02
C ARG A 116 -13.59 -5.88 -32.49
N ARG A 117 -13.62 -4.85 -31.65
CA ARG A 117 -14.86 -4.27 -31.10
C ARG A 117 -15.76 -3.72 -32.18
N GLU A 118 -15.20 -3.07 -33.21
CA GLU A 118 -15.96 -2.57 -34.36
C GLU A 118 -16.66 -3.69 -35.13
N ASN A 119 -16.11 -4.91 -35.08
CA ASN A 119 -16.70 -6.11 -35.67
C ASN A 119 -17.56 -6.93 -34.68
N GLY A 120 -17.87 -6.39 -33.50
CA GLY A 120 -18.66 -7.08 -32.47
C GLY A 120 -17.93 -8.24 -31.78
N LEU A 121 -16.60 -8.31 -31.91
CA LEU A 121 -15.77 -9.33 -31.28
C LEU A 121 -15.18 -8.85 -29.95
N HIS A 122 -14.73 -9.80 -29.13
CA HIS A 122 -14.14 -9.50 -27.83
C HIS A 122 -12.80 -8.77 -27.94
N SER A 123 -12.55 -7.91 -26.95
CA SER A 123 -11.28 -7.17 -26.84
C SER A 123 -10.14 -8.07 -26.33
N VAL A 124 -8.90 -7.68 -26.59
CA VAL A 124 -7.69 -8.40 -26.15
C VAL A 124 -6.70 -7.42 -25.53
N LEU A 125 -6.51 -7.49 -24.22
CA LEU A 125 -5.72 -6.51 -23.47
C LEU A 125 -4.58 -7.20 -22.71
N PRO A 126 -3.42 -6.54 -22.54
CA PRO A 126 -2.36 -7.08 -21.70
C PRO A 126 -2.70 -6.91 -20.21
N LEU A 127 -2.18 -7.82 -19.39
CA LEU A 127 -2.11 -7.66 -17.95
C LEU A 127 -0.67 -7.91 -17.52
N PHE A 128 0.09 -6.82 -17.33
CA PHE A 128 1.52 -6.88 -17.05
C PHE A 128 1.81 -7.21 -15.59
N TRP A 129 3.07 -7.58 -15.32
CA TRP A 129 3.48 -8.01 -14.00
C TRP A 129 3.27 -6.93 -12.93
N GLU A 130 3.57 -5.67 -13.23
CA GLU A 130 3.39 -4.58 -12.27
C GLU A 130 1.92 -4.32 -11.98
N ASP A 131 1.02 -4.58 -12.93
CA ASP A 131 -0.42 -4.48 -12.68
C ASP A 131 -0.88 -5.63 -11.79
N ILE A 132 -0.42 -6.86 -12.04
CA ILE A 132 -0.73 -8.03 -11.20
C ILE A 132 -0.27 -7.81 -9.77
N VAL A 133 0.99 -7.39 -9.59
CA VAL A 133 1.57 -7.11 -8.26
C VAL A 133 0.84 -5.97 -7.56
N ARG A 134 0.49 -4.89 -8.28
CA ARG A 134 -0.25 -3.76 -7.71
C ARG A 134 -1.61 -4.19 -7.19
N GLU A 135 -2.30 -5.09 -7.89
CA GLU A 135 -3.59 -5.61 -7.42
C GLU A 135 -3.42 -6.55 -6.24
N LEU A 136 -2.45 -7.48 -6.30
CA LEU A 136 -2.15 -8.39 -5.20
C LEU A 136 -1.78 -7.65 -3.91
N ALA A 137 -1.03 -6.55 -4.03
CA ALA A 137 -0.61 -5.71 -2.91
C ALA A 137 -1.76 -5.02 -2.16
N LYS A 138 -2.96 -4.94 -2.75
CA LYS A 138 -4.15 -4.41 -2.08
C LYS A 138 -4.70 -5.35 -1.01
N ASP A 139 -4.34 -6.65 -1.04
CA ASP A 139 -4.65 -7.61 0.01
C ASP A 139 -3.37 -8.29 0.51
N ARG A 140 -2.90 -7.84 1.67
CA ARG A 140 -1.67 -8.35 2.28
C ARG A 140 -1.72 -9.83 2.65
N SER A 141 -2.87 -10.31 3.09
CA SER A 141 -3.00 -11.72 3.48
C SER A 141 -2.81 -12.61 2.26
N VAL A 142 -3.41 -12.22 1.13
CA VAL A 142 -3.26 -12.95 -0.13
C VAL A 142 -1.82 -12.81 -0.65
N LEU A 143 -1.25 -11.61 -0.64
CA LEU A 143 0.15 -11.38 -1.02
C LEU A 143 1.12 -12.28 -0.25
N PHE A 144 1.01 -12.33 1.08
CA PHE A 144 1.88 -13.13 1.93
C PHE A 144 1.65 -14.63 1.79
N SER A 145 0.49 -15.08 1.31
CA SER A 145 0.27 -16.49 0.99
C SER A 145 1.14 -16.98 -0.18
N PHE A 146 1.48 -16.09 -1.13
CA PHE A 146 2.33 -16.38 -2.28
C PHE A 146 3.79 -15.97 -2.06
N TYR A 147 4.04 -14.94 -1.25
CA TYR A 147 5.37 -14.42 -0.95
C TYR A 147 5.61 -14.40 0.56
N PRO A 148 5.71 -15.56 1.23
CA PRO A 148 5.65 -15.55 2.68
C PRO A 148 6.97 -15.05 3.31
N HIS A 149 8.05 -14.90 2.53
CA HIS A 149 9.28 -14.20 2.94
C HIS A 149 9.13 -12.71 3.14
N LEU A 150 8.12 -12.10 2.53
CA LEU A 150 7.72 -10.73 2.85
C LEU A 150 7.03 -10.64 4.21
N ALA A 151 6.55 -11.77 4.75
CA ALA A 151 6.07 -11.84 6.12
C ALA A 151 7.22 -12.11 7.13
N TRP A 152 8.35 -12.68 6.68
CA TRP A 152 9.48 -13.04 7.55
C TRP A 152 10.56 -11.95 7.66
N ALA A 153 10.78 -11.14 6.62
CA ALA A 153 11.45 -9.86 6.79
C ALA A 153 10.42 -8.94 7.45
N SER A 154 10.57 -8.65 8.75
CA SER A 154 9.52 -7.94 9.47
C SER A 154 9.29 -6.59 8.78
N ASN A 155 8.12 -6.43 8.14
CA ASN A 155 7.69 -5.13 7.63
C ASN A 155 7.78 -4.09 8.76
N ASP A 156 7.62 -4.55 10.00
CA ASP A 156 7.82 -3.74 11.20
C ASP A 156 9.21 -3.12 11.30
N ASP A 157 10.30 -3.83 11.01
CA ASP A 157 11.65 -3.24 11.07
C ASP A 157 11.83 -2.17 9.99
N MET A 158 11.31 -2.42 8.78
CA MET A 158 11.28 -1.42 7.70
C MET A 158 10.41 -0.22 8.05
N LEU A 159 9.24 -0.45 8.65
CA LEU A 159 8.35 0.62 9.12
C LEU A 159 9.00 1.39 10.27
N LEU A 160 9.68 0.73 11.21
CA LEU A 160 10.44 1.38 12.29
C LEU A 160 11.57 2.25 11.72
N ASP A 161 12.26 1.80 10.68
CA ASP A 161 13.26 2.60 9.97
C ASP A 161 12.64 3.79 9.24
N GLU A 162 11.46 3.61 8.63
CA GLU A 162 10.72 4.72 8.02
C GLU A 162 10.24 5.73 9.08
N VAL A 163 9.78 5.28 10.26
CA VAL A 163 9.49 6.16 11.40
C VAL A 163 10.74 6.93 11.81
N ARG A 164 11.90 6.27 11.96
CA ARG A 164 13.17 6.95 12.29
C ARG A 164 13.57 8.00 11.26
N ARG A 165 13.25 7.76 9.99
CA ARG A 165 13.57 8.67 8.87
C ARG A 165 12.64 9.88 8.84
N VAL A 166 11.33 9.66 9.02
CA VAL A 166 10.30 10.71 8.90
C VAL A 166 10.15 11.51 10.20
N LEU A 167 10.31 10.86 11.35
CA LEU A 167 10.23 11.46 12.68
C LEU A 167 11.53 11.20 13.45
N PRO A 168 12.65 11.85 13.09
CA PRO A 168 13.91 11.67 13.79
C PRO A 168 13.83 12.23 15.22
N TYR A 169 14.61 11.64 16.13
CA TYR A 169 14.67 12.15 17.51
C TYR A 169 15.20 13.59 17.54
N LYS A 170 16.28 13.87 16.78
CA LYS A 170 16.97 15.15 16.66
C LYS A 170 16.22 16.19 15.81
N GLY A 171 14.89 16.20 15.92
CA GLY A 171 14.00 17.14 15.26
C GLY A 171 12.83 17.45 16.19
N SER A 172 11.62 17.24 15.71
CA SER A 172 10.40 17.57 16.46
C SER A 172 10.32 16.91 17.84
N ILE A 173 10.83 15.68 18.02
CA ILE A 173 10.79 14.97 19.30
C ILE A 173 11.69 15.63 20.36
N GLU A 174 12.92 16.01 20.00
CA GLU A 174 13.84 16.71 20.91
C GLU A 174 13.29 18.09 21.26
N PHE A 175 12.73 18.81 20.28
CA PHE A 175 12.03 20.07 20.54
C PHE A 175 10.90 19.90 21.57
N VAL A 176 10.01 18.92 21.39
CA VAL A 176 8.91 18.65 22.34
C VAL A 176 9.45 18.36 23.75
N LYS A 177 10.55 17.62 23.85
CA LYS A 177 11.16 17.30 25.15
C LYS A 177 11.80 18.52 25.83
N GLU A 178 12.44 19.40 25.08
CA GLU A 178 13.29 20.46 25.62
C GLU A 178 12.61 21.82 25.73
N TYR A 179 11.62 22.11 24.90
CA TYR A 179 11.05 23.46 24.79
C TYR A 179 10.33 23.92 26.06
N ARG A 180 9.91 22.98 26.93
CA ARG A 180 9.17 23.21 28.21
C ARG A 180 7.89 24.05 28.09
N PHE A 181 7.52 24.47 26.87
CA PHE A 181 6.30 25.19 26.51
C PHE A 181 5.96 26.35 27.47
N CYS A 182 6.98 27.15 27.85
CA CYS A 182 6.83 28.25 28.80
C CYS A 182 6.35 29.57 28.15
N ARG A 183 5.27 29.52 27.33
CA ARG A 183 4.71 30.68 26.58
C ARG A 183 5.66 31.39 25.60
N ALA A 184 6.88 30.92 25.40
CA ALA A 184 7.76 31.45 24.38
C ALA A 184 7.14 31.22 22.99
N THR A 185 7.26 32.21 22.11
CA THR A 185 6.92 32.03 20.70
C THR A 185 7.93 31.09 20.07
N PHE A 186 7.44 30.06 19.37
CA PHE A 186 8.28 29.19 18.56
C PHE A 186 7.83 29.21 17.11
N ASP A 187 8.73 28.74 16.26
CA ASP A 187 8.48 28.48 14.85
C ASP A 187 7.80 27.12 14.69
N ASP A 188 6.64 27.08 14.03
CA ASP A 188 5.86 25.84 13.83
C ASP A 188 6.65 24.81 13.01
N ARG A 189 7.67 25.24 12.26
CA ARG A 189 8.61 24.35 11.55
C ARG A 189 9.35 23.38 12.47
N ASN A 190 9.43 23.67 13.77
CA ASN A 190 9.96 22.73 14.76
C ASN A 190 9.07 21.49 14.94
N LEU A 191 7.89 21.43 14.29
CA LEU A 191 6.94 20.33 14.32
C LEU A 191 6.75 19.67 12.94
N ASP A 192 7.51 20.07 11.91
CA ASP A 192 7.34 19.58 10.53
C ASP A 192 7.42 18.04 10.45
N ASP A 193 8.32 17.42 11.20
CA ASP A 193 8.48 15.95 11.23
C ASP A 193 7.26 15.25 11.84
N ILE A 194 6.63 15.89 12.84
CA ILE A 194 5.39 15.37 13.46
C ILE A 194 4.25 15.37 12.44
N TYR A 195 4.13 16.44 11.64
CA TYR A 195 3.11 16.51 10.59
C TYR A 195 3.40 15.51 9.46
N ALA A 196 4.65 15.37 9.03
CA ALA A 196 5.05 14.39 8.04
C ALA A 196 4.76 12.94 8.49
N PHE A 197 4.99 12.64 9.79
CA PHE A 197 4.65 11.35 10.37
C PHE A 197 3.14 11.12 10.45
N TRP A 198 2.36 12.16 10.73
CA TRP A 198 0.90 12.06 10.69
C TRP A 198 0.43 11.67 9.29
N GLU A 199 0.86 12.40 8.26
CA GLU A 199 0.49 12.11 6.87
C GLU A 199 0.87 10.69 6.46
N LEU A 200 2.05 10.21 6.87
CA LEU A 200 2.49 8.84 6.67
C LEU A 200 1.51 7.83 7.29
N CYS A 201 0.98 8.12 8.47
CA CYS A 201 0.04 7.25 9.18
C CYS A 201 -1.39 7.26 8.63
N ASP A 202 -1.74 8.24 7.79
CA ASP A 202 -3.05 8.27 7.10
C ASP A 202 -3.10 7.28 5.93
N ASP A 203 -1.94 6.77 5.45
CA ASP A 203 -1.90 5.63 4.53
C ASP A 203 -2.29 4.34 5.27
N PRO A 204 -3.39 3.65 4.90
CA PRO A 204 -3.77 2.37 5.52
C PRO A 204 -2.71 1.27 5.35
N SER A 205 -1.78 1.45 4.42
CA SER A 205 -0.62 0.57 4.25
C SER A 205 0.45 0.79 5.34
N PHE A 206 0.47 1.91 6.04
CA PHE A 206 1.40 2.16 7.13
C PHE A 206 0.90 1.58 8.46
N ALA A 207 0.98 0.25 8.60
CA ALA A 207 0.51 -0.49 9.78
C ALA A 207 1.49 -1.60 10.17
N PHE A 208 1.78 -1.71 11.47
CA PHE A 208 2.62 -2.75 12.02
C PHE A 208 1.86 -4.09 12.10
N GLN A 209 2.59 -5.18 11.87
CA GLN A 209 2.11 -6.55 12.06
C GLN A 209 2.17 -6.95 13.53
N ASP A 210 3.24 -6.57 14.25
CA ASP A 210 3.32 -6.75 15.69
C ASP A 210 2.27 -5.89 16.40
N ALA A 211 1.36 -6.57 17.11
CA ALA A 211 0.25 -5.91 17.78
C ALA A 211 0.69 -4.89 18.83
N ARG A 212 1.84 -5.08 19.47
CA ARG A 212 2.37 -4.09 20.43
C ARG A 212 2.85 -2.84 19.68
N LEU A 213 3.60 -3.00 18.59
CA LEU A 213 4.06 -1.87 17.79
C LEU A 213 2.88 -1.10 17.18
N GLU A 214 1.86 -1.80 16.69
CA GLU A 214 0.67 -1.16 16.13
C GLU A 214 -0.09 -0.36 17.19
N ASN A 215 -0.26 -0.93 18.40
CA ASN A 215 -0.85 -0.20 19.52
C ASN A 215 -0.02 1.03 19.92
N LEU A 216 1.32 0.93 19.92
CA LEU A 216 2.20 2.06 20.19
C LEU A 216 2.10 3.14 19.11
N ARG A 217 2.01 2.77 17.82
CA ARG A 217 1.79 3.70 16.70
C ARG A 217 0.48 4.45 16.86
N LEU A 218 -0.62 3.75 17.09
CA LEU A 218 -1.94 4.35 17.30
C LEU A 218 -1.96 5.29 18.52
N THR A 219 -1.31 4.89 19.61
CA THR A 219 -1.17 5.72 20.81
C THR A 219 -0.35 6.98 20.51
N LEU A 220 0.74 6.86 19.74
CA LEU A 220 1.57 8.00 19.35
C LEU A 220 0.79 9.01 18.50
N ILE A 221 -0.02 8.54 17.55
CA ILE A 221 -0.91 9.39 16.74
C ILE A 221 -1.90 10.15 17.64
N GLN A 222 -2.49 9.47 18.63
CA GLN A 222 -3.41 10.12 19.56
C GLN A 222 -2.69 11.18 20.43
N ASN A 223 -1.48 10.90 20.89
CA ASN A 223 -0.69 11.86 21.65
C ASN A 223 -0.30 13.08 20.80
N ILE A 224 0.08 12.88 19.53
CA ILE A 224 0.34 13.96 18.57
C ILE A 224 -0.90 14.82 18.35
N ARG A 225 -2.08 14.21 18.18
CA ARG A 225 -3.36 14.94 18.05
C ARG A 225 -3.66 15.80 19.26
N ASN A 226 -3.51 15.24 20.46
CA ASN A 226 -3.73 15.98 21.70
C ASN A 226 -2.73 17.15 21.84
N PHE A 227 -1.46 16.89 21.52
CA PHE A 227 -0.37 17.85 21.61
C PHE A 227 -0.58 19.05 20.67
N THR A 228 -0.76 18.76 19.38
CA THR A 228 -0.98 19.77 18.34
C THR A 228 -2.28 20.54 18.55
N GLY A 229 -3.32 19.89 19.10
CA GLY A 229 -4.56 20.54 19.53
C GLY A 229 -4.33 21.57 20.63
N LEU A 230 -3.56 21.23 21.68
CA LEU A 230 -3.20 22.18 22.74
C LEU A 230 -2.35 23.35 22.23
N ILE A 231 -1.42 23.10 21.31
CA ILE A 231 -0.66 24.15 20.65
C ILE A 231 -1.59 25.11 19.91
N GLY A 232 -2.45 24.57 19.03
CA GLY A 232 -3.35 25.38 18.23
C GLY A 232 -4.36 26.18 19.06
N ALA A 233 -4.74 25.67 20.23
CA ALA A 233 -5.72 26.31 21.11
C ALA A 233 -5.12 27.35 22.07
N HIS A 234 -3.83 27.25 22.44
CA HIS A 234 -3.30 28.01 23.58
C HIS A 234 -1.91 28.64 23.40
N TYR A 235 -1.24 28.43 22.28
CA TYR A 235 0.15 28.90 22.08
C TYR A 235 0.28 29.88 20.90
N THR A 236 1.14 30.87 21.09
CA THR A 236 1.55 31.78 20.02
C THR A 236 2.68 31.15 19.21
N ARG A 237 2.51 31.09 17.89
CA ARG A 237 3.46 30.43 16.98
C ARG A 237 3.62 31.19 15.68
N LEU A 238 4.80 31.05 15.07
CA LEU A 238 5.08 31.55 13.73
C LEU A 238 4.81 30.44 12.71
N VAL A 239 3.88 30.69 11.78
CA VAL A 239 3.58 29.79 10.65
C VAL A 239 4.02 30.52 9.37
N GLY A 240 5.16 30.10 8.82
CA GLY A 240 5.80 30.79 7.69
C GLY A 240 6.23 32.21 8.07
N ARG A 241 5.48 33.23 7.61
CA ARG A 241 5.70 34.65 7.97
C ARG A 241 4.60 35.22 8.86
N GLU A 242 3.58 34.43 9.19
CA GLU A 242 2.41 34.86 9.95
C GLU A 242 2.55 34.49 11.41
N LEU A 243 2.33 35.46 12.31
CA LEU A 243 2.27 35.23 13.74
C LEU A 243 0.83 34.88 14.12
N LEU A 244 0.58 33.62 14.43
CA LEU A 244 -0.69 33.18 15.02
C LEU A 244 -0.62 33.46 16.52
N ALA A 245 -1.04 34.66 16.90
CA ALA A 245 -1.03 35.13 18.28
C ALA A 245 -2.23 34.59 19.06
N PHE A 246 -1.96 33.93 20.17
CA PHE A 246 -2.99 33.57 21.15
C PHE A 246 -3.19 34.72 22.15
N HIS A 247 -4.43 35.08 22.46
CA HIS A 247 -4.77 36.23 23.30
C HIS A 247 -4.63 35.92 24.81
N ASP A 248 -3.98 36.83 25.54
CA ASP A 248 -3.52 36.63 26.91
C ASP A 248 -4.67 36.31 27.90
N TYR A 249 -4.55 35.21 28.64
CA TYR A 249 -5.40 34.93 29.81
C TYR A 249 -4.86 35.72 31.01
N ALA A 250 -5.70 36.54 31.64
CA ALA A 250 -5.34 37.30 32.84
C ALA A 250 -5.21 36.44 34.12
N ASP A 251 -5.62 35.17 34.06
CA ASP A 251 -5.67 34.25 35.21
C ASP A 251 -4.48 33.27 35.23
N GLN A 252 -3.61 33.42 36.22
CA GLN A 252 -2.44 32.57 36.44
C GLN A 252 -2.81 31.10 36.70
N ALA A 253 -3.95 30.81 37.34
CA ALA A 253 -4.37 29.45 37.65
C ALA A 253 -4.70 28.67 36.37
N TYR A 254 -5.39 29.32 35.42
CA TYR A 254 -5.67 28.75 34.11
C TYR A 254 -4.37 28.49 33.31
N VAL A 255 -3.40 29.40 33.39
CA VAL A 255 -2.09 29.24 32.73
C VAL A 255 -1.33 28.03 33.29
N ASP A 256 -1.32 27.87 34.61
CA ASP A 256 -0.66 26.73 35.25
C ASP A 256 -1.36 25.39 34.90
N GLU A 257 -2.69 25.40 34.75
CA GLU A 257 -3.45 24.23 34.29
C GLU A 257 -3.06 23.82 32.86
N ILE A 258 -3.01 24.79 31.92
CA ILE A 258 -2.62 24.51 30.53
C ILE A 258 -1.17 24.04 30.44
N ARG A 259 -0.25 24.65 31.22
CA ARG A 259 1.15 24.20 31.29
C ARG A 259 1.22 22.76 31.73
N THR A 260 0.52 22.40 32.81
CA THR A 260 0.52 21.03 33.35
C THR A 260 -0.02 20.03 32.33
N LYS A 261 -1.12 20.37 31.63
CA LYS A 261 -1.66 19.54 30.55
C LYS A 261 -0.66 19.37 29.40
N MET A 262 0.01 20.44 29.00
CA MET A 262 1.00 20.40 27.93
C MET A 262 2.19 19.51 28.30
N GLU A 263 2.73 19.65 29.52
CA GLU A 263 3.82 18.81 30.02
C GLU A 263 3.44 17.33 30.01
N MET A 264 2.24 16.98 30.51
CA MET A 264 1.75 15.60 30.50
C MET A 264 1.64 15.01 29.08
N VAL A 265 1.11 15.80 28.13
CA VAL A 265 0.92 15.33 26.75
C VAL A 265 2.26 15.24 26.01
N ALA A 266 3.18 16.18 26.24
CA ALA A 266 4.54 16.15 25.69
C ALA A 266 5.31 14.92 26.20
N ASP A 267 5.25 14.63 27.50
CA ASP A 267 5.90 13.46 28.10
C ASP A 267 5.30 12.14 27.57
N ALA A 268 3.97 12.08 27.43
CA ALA A 268 3.29 10.92 26.84
C ALA A 268 3.71 10.68 25.37
N LEU A 269 3.81 11.75 24.57
CA LEU A 269 4.29 11.69 23.19
C LEU A 269 5.71 11.15 23.12
N VAL A 270 6.64 11.76 23.85
CA VAL A 270 8.08 11.40 23.83
C VAL A 270 8.29 9.98 24.34
N SER A 271 7.64 9.59 25.43
CA SER A 271 7.75 8.24 26.00
C SER A 271 7.18 7.17 25.05
N THR A 272 6.05 7.44 24.40
CA THR A 272 5.46 6.51 23.41
C THR A 272 6.35 6.35 22.19
N TYR A 273 6.92 7.46 21.68
CA TYR A 273 7.88 7.43 20.58
C TYR A 273 9.13 6.59 20.94
N GLN A 274 9.69 6.79 22.13
CA GLN A 274 10.84 6.01 22.60
C GLN A 274 10.50 4.52 22.76
N ALA A 275 9.31 4.20 23.28
CA ALA A 275 8.85 2.83 23.44
C ALA A 275 8.64 2.13 22.09
N LEU A 276 8.15 2.86 21.07
CA LEU A 276 7.95 2.37 19.71
C LEU A 276 9.28 2.00 19.05
N LEU A 277 10.31 2.85 19.18
CA LEU A 277 11.61 2.64 18.54
C LEU A 277 12.63 1.86 19.37
N SER A 278 12.24 1.41 20.57
CA SER A 278 13.09 0.62 21.45
C SER A 278 13.44 -0.74 20.81
N PRO A 279 14.68 -1.25 20.97
CA PRO A 279 15.05 -2.56 20.47
C PRO A 279 14.12 -3.65 20.99
N ARG A 280 13.67 -4.56 20.11
CA ARG A 280 12.95 -5.77 20.54
C ARG A 280 13.85 -6.54 21.49
N ARG A 281 13.39 -6.84 22.72
CA ARG A 281 14.04 -7.88 23.53
C ARG A 281 13.87 -9.16 22.74
N ALA A 282 14.97 -9.79 22.34
CA ALA A 282 14.94 -11.11 21.73
C ALA A 282 14.13 -12.03 22.67
N SER A 283 12.92 -12.38 22.25
CA SER A 283 12.15 -13.42 22.88
C SER A 283 12.93 -14.70 22.69
N ASN A 284 13.61 -15.15 23.75
CA ASN A 284 14.08 -16.52 23.89
C ASN A 284 12.88 -17.44 23.72
N LEU A 285 12.63 -17.89 22.49
CA LEU A 285 11.73 -19.01 22.23
C LEU A 285 12.58 -20.29 22.36
N PRO A 286 12.20 -21.25 23.21
CA PRO A 286 12.88 -22.53 23.28
C PRO A 286 12.67 -23.30 21.97
N PHE A 287 13.70 -24.05 21.59
CA PHE A 287 13.76 -24.98 20.46
C PHE A 287 12.58 -25.95 20.38
#